data_AF-A0A399YW61-F1
#
_entry.id   AF-A0A399YW61-F1
#
_cell.length_a   1.000
_cell.length_b   1.000
_cell.length_c   1.000
_cell.angle_alpha   90.00
_cell.angle_beta   90.00
_cell.angle_gamma   90.00
#
_symmetry.space_group_name_H-M   'P 1'
#
loop_
_entity.id
_entity.type
_entity.pdbx_description
1 polymer ?
#
loop_
_entity_poly.entity_id
_entity_poly.type
_entity_poly.pdbx_seq_one_letter_code
_entity_poly.pdbx_strand_id
1 'polypeptide(L)'
;MRNFHPLDVFTDNETSGLLTFSSSVDAPFRPELNMRKEGTYVALAISHGPIELALRPRIDELRRVLGRLVAVEGLQTTRQVGTGEAYIALGLQSDGTLLMRPTLVADATGHLCFNLLLTPASRAVLYTWVGVIRDDE
;
A
#
# COMPACT_ATOMS: atom_id res chain seq x y z
N MET A 1 -9.96 13.95 11.27
CA MET A 1 -8.50 13.82 11.02
C MET A 1 -8.21 12.35 10.77
N ARG A 2 -7.39 11.99 9.77
CA ARG A 2 -7.08 10.57 9.45
C ARG A 2 -5.83 10.15 10.22
N ASN A 3 -5.87 9.02 10.90
CA ASN A 3 -4.71 8.47 11.62
C ASN A 3 -3.96 7.51 10.71
N PHE A 4 -2.72 7.85 10.40
CA PHE A 4 -1.85 7.07 9.53
C PHE A 4 -0.87 6.26 10.37
N HIS A 5 -0.64 5.01 9.99
CA HIS A 5 0.27 4.11 10.68
C HIS A 5 1.54 3.86 9.85
N PRO A 6 2.74 4.03 10.43
CA PRO A 6 3.98 3.77 9.73
C PRO A 6 4.24 2.27 9.56
N LEU A 7 4.63 1.90 8.35
CA LEU A 7 5.18 0.61 7.97
C LEU A 7 6.65 0.81 7.60
N ASP A 8 7.52 0.64 8.58
CA ASP A 8 8.96 0.95 8.53
C ASP A 8 9.86 -0.29 8.66
N VAL A 9 9.26 -1.45 8.95
CA VAL A 9 9.92 -2.76 8.93
C VAL A 9 9.41 -3.54 7.73
N PHE A 10 10.30 -4.26 7.05
CA PHE A 10 9.94 -5.17 5.97
C PHE A 10 10.70 -6.49 6.06
N THR A 11 10.12 -7.53 5.48
CA THR A 11 10.75 -8.84 5.32
C THR A 11 10.38 -9.39 3.95
N ASP A 12 11.38 -9.78 3.16
CA ASP A 12 11.18 -10.47 1.89
C ASP A 12 11.58 -11.94 2.07
N ASN A 13 10.59 -12.83 1.99
CA ASN A 13 10.82 -14.26 2.08
C ASN A 13 10.86 -14.86 0.67
N GLU A 14 12.07 -14.97 0.12
CA GLU A 14 12.33 -15.50 -1.22
C GLU A 14 11.77 -16.92 -1.43
N THR A 15 11.68 -17.73 -0.38
CA THR A 15 11.17 -19.11 -0.48
C THR A 15 9.66 -19.14 -0.73
N SER A 16 8.92 -18.25 -0.06
CA SER A 16 7.46 -18.16 -0.17
C SER A 16 6.98 -17.10 -1.18
N GLY A 17 7.88 -16.22 -1.62
CA GLY A 17 7.56 -15.03 -2.41
C GLY A 17 6.72 -13.99 -1.66
N LEU A 18 6.68 -14.07 -0.33
CA LEU A 18 5.90 -13.18 0.53
C LEU A 18 6.74 -11.97 0.93
N LEU A 19 6.24 -10.78 0.60
CA LEU A 19 6.75 -9.52 1.09
C LEU A 19 5.83 -9.00 2.20
N THR A 20 6.38 -8.80 3.38
CA THR A 20 5.64 -8.31 4.54
C THR A 20 6.18 -6.94 4.96
N PHE A 21 5.28 -6.01 5.25
CA PHE A 21 5.56 -4.72 5.87
C PHE A 21 4.83 -4.61 7.20
N SER A 22 5.50 -4.08 8.22
CA SER A 22 4.94 -3.89 9.56
C SER A 22 5.51 -2.64 10.22
N SER A 23 4.97 -2.30 11.39
CA SER A 23 5.46 -1.19 12.22
C SER A 23 6.51 -1.67 13.22
N SER A 24 7.58 -0.90 13.41
CA SER A 24 8.57 -1.06 14.48
C SER A 24 8.00 -0.66 15.85
N VAL A 25 6.90 0.09 15.87
CA VAL A 25 6.23 0.51 17.09
C VAL A 25 5.57 -0.71 17.74
N ASP A 26 6.05 -1.05 18.94
CA ASP A 26 5.46 -2.11 19.75
C ASP A 26 4.11 -1.63 20.31
N ALA A 27 3.03 -2.04 19.65
CA ALA A 27 1.66 -1.70 19.99
C ALA A 27 0.77 -2.94 19.88
N PRO A 28 -0.24 -3.07 20.74
CA PRO A 28 -1.28 -4.08 20.55
C PRO A 28 -1.93 -3.83 19.18
N PHE A 29 -1.99 -4.89 18.36
CA PHE A 29 -2.57 -4.85 17.02
C PHE A 29 -1.78 -4.02 15.99
N ARG A 30 -0.46 -4.21 15.92
CA ARG A 30 0.37 -3.62 14.86
C ARG A 30 -0.21 -3.88 13.46
N PRO A 31 -0.24 -2.87 12.57
CA PRO A 31 -0.67 -3.10 11.20
C PRO A 31 0.36 -3.94 10.45
N GLU A 32 -0.12 -4.88 9.65
CA GLU A 32 0.72 -5.73 8.81
C GLU A 32 0.15 -5.75 7.39
N LEU A 33 1.00 -5.45 6.41
CA LEU A 33 0.69 -5.54 4.98
C LEU A 33 1.50 -6.71 4.41
N ASN A 34 0.80 -7.74 3.98
CA ASN A 34 1.36 -8.94 3.35
C ASN A 34 1.07 -8.90 1.86
N MET A 35 2.07 -9.20 1.02
CA MET A 35 1.96 -9.12 -0.44
C MET A 35 2.62 -10.31 -1.12
N ARG A 36 1.99 -10.84 -2.17
CA ARG A 36 2.51 -11.93 -2.99
C ARG A 36 2.14 -11.73 -4.46
N LYS A 37 3.06 -12.05 -5.37
CA LYS A 37 2.76 -12.09 -6.81
C LYS A 37 2.02 -13.39 -7.15
N GLU A 38 0.92 -13.27 -7.89
CA GLU A 38 0.11 -14.38 -8.36
C GLU A 38 -0.18 -14.21 -9.85
N GLY A 39 0.74 -14.66 -10.69
CA GLY A 39 0.66 -14.44 -12.13
C GLY A 39 0.63 -12.94 -12.45
N THR A 40 -0.47 -12.47 -13.05
CA THR A 40 -0.67 -11.05 -13.42
C THR A 40 -1.29 -10.19 -12.31
N TYR A 41 -1.44 -10.74 -11.11
CA TYR A 41 -2.03 -10.05 -9.96
C TYR A 41 -1.04 -9.97 -8.80
N VAL A 42 -1.29 -9.03 -7.89
CA VAL A 42 -0.69 -9.02 -6.54
C VAL A 42 -1.79 -9.34 -5.56
N ALA A 43 -1.69 -10.46 -4.85
CA ALA A 43 -2.49 -10.69 -3.66
C ALA A 43 -1.90 -9.86 -2.53
N LEU A 44 -2.73 -9.04 -1.89
CA LEU A 44 -2.32 -8.26 -0.72
C LEU A 44 -3.37 -8.35 0.37
N ALA A 45 -2.92 -8.42 1.61
CA ALA A 45 -3.76 -8.45 2.80
C ALA A 45 -3.21 -7.45 3.81
N ILE A 46 -4.09 -6.60 4.34
CA ILE A 46 -3.77 -5.66 5.41
C ILE A 46 -4.57 -6.05 6.63
N SER A 47 -3.87 -6.29 7.74
CA SER A 47 -4.49 -6.60 9.02
C SER A 47 -4.17 -5.54 10.07
N HIS A 48 -5.12 -5.26 10.96
CA HIS A 48 -4.94 -4.48 12.19
C HIS A 48 -5.90 -5.07 13.21
N GLY A 49 -5.36 -5.90 14.11
CA GLY A 49 -6.16 -6.60 15.10
C GLY A 49 -7.08 -7.64 14.46
N PRO A 50 -8.38 -7.66 14.77
CA PRO A 50 -9.31 -8.68 14.25
C PRO A 50 -9.78 -8.39 12.81
N ILE A 51 -9.39 -7.26 12.22
CA ILE A 51 -9.85 -6.84 10.90
C ILE A 51 -8.75 -7.08 9.87
N GLU A 52 -9.12 -7.73 8.77
CA GLU A 52 -8.29 -7.86 7.58
C GLU A 52 -9.05 -7.36 6.35
N LEU A 53 -8.36 -6.64 5.47
CA LEU A 53 -8.82 -6.35 4.11
C LEU A 53 -7.84 -6.95 3.11
N ALA A 54 -8.35 -7.87 2.29
CA ALA A 54 -7.60 -8.49 1.21
C ALA A 54 -8.05 -7.95 -0.14
N LEU A 55 -7.08 -7.60 -0.99
CA LEU A 55 -7.29 -7.12 -2.35
C LEU A 55 -6.41 -7.90 -3.33
N ARG A 56 -6.80 -7.89 -4.60
CA ARG A 56 -6.05 -8.57 -5.66
C ARG A 56 -5.93 -7.70 -6.91
N PRO A 57 -5.25 -6.53 -6.85
CA PRO A 57 -5.05 -5.67 -8.01
C PRO A 57 -4.20 -6.33 -9.10
N ARG A 58 -4.36 -5.86 -10.33
CA ARG A 58 -3.46 -6.23 -11.44
C ARG A 58 -2.09 -5.62 -11.21
N ILE A 59 -1.03 -6.43 -11.35
CA ILE A 59 0.34 -5.98 -11.07
C ILE A 59 0.78 -4.86 -12.02
N ASP A 60 0.43 -4.95 -13.29
CA ASP A 60 0.78 -3.93 -14.29
C ASP A 60 0.12 -2.58 -14.00
N GLU A 61 -1.12 -2.59 -13.49
CA GLU A 61 -1.83 -1.37 -13.10
C GLU A 61 -1.19 -0.74 -11.86
N LEU A 62 -0.90 -1.55 -10.83
CA LEU A 62 -0.20 -1.11 -9.64
C LEU A 62 1.17 -0.52 -10.00
N ARG A 63 1.96 -1.23 -10.81
CA ARG A 63 3.27 -0.78 -11.30
C ARG A 63 3.17 0.56 -12.02
N ARG A 64 2.25 0.67 -12.97
CA ARG A 64 2.05 1.89 -13.77
C ARG A 64 1.63 3.07 -12.90
N VAL A 65 0.73 2.86 -11.94
CA VAL A 65 0.30 3.95 -11.05
C VAL A 65 1.43 4.40 -10.14
N LEU A 66 2.18 3.46 -9.53
CA LEU A 66 3.34 3.77 -8.69
C LEU A 66 4.44 4.53 -9.45
N GLY A 67 4.69 4.16 -10.72
CA GLY A 67 5.68 4.81 -11.58
C GLY A 67 5.34 6.26 -11.96
N ARG A 68 4.06 6.64 -11.86
CA ARG A 68 3.54 7.98 -12.21
C ARG A 68 3.16 8.84 -11.00
N LEU A 69 3.46 8.39 -9.78
CA LEU A 69 3.20 9.19 -8.59
C LEU A 69 4.16 10.38 -8.55
N VAL A 70 3.59 11.57 -8.56
CA VAL A 70 4.29 12.83 -8.31
C VAL A 70 4.15 13.20 -6.84
N ALA A 71 5.23 13.71 -6.25
CA ALA A 71 5.21 14.16 -4.87
C ALA A 71 4.29 15.38 -4.70
N VAL A 72 3.44 15.34 -3.68
CA VAL A 72 2.52 16.43 -3.30
C VAL A 72 2.63 16.71 -1.81
N GLU A 73 2.24 17.92 -1.40
CA GLU A 73 2.20 18.29 0.01
C GLU A 73 0.96 17.73 0.72
N GLY A 74 1.10 17.46 2.02
CA GLY A 74 0.01 17.00 2.88
C GLY A 74 -0.29 15.49 2.80
N LEU A 75 -1.40 15.08 3.43
CA LEU A 75 -1.85 13.68 3.53
C LEU A 75 -2.86 13.33 2.44
N GLN A 76 -2.52 13.62 1.18
CA GLN A 76 -3.40 13.41 0.03
C GLN A 76 -2.97 12.21 -0.82
N THR A 77 -3.95 11.39 -1.18
CA THR A 77 -3.81 10.35 -2.19
C THR A 77 -4.32 10.86 -3.53
N THR A 78 -3.51 10.76 -4.57
CA THR A 78 -3.76 11.40 -5.89
C THR A 78 -4.11 10.40 -6.99
N ARG A 79 -3.93 9.10 -6.74
CA ARG A 79 -4.23 8.01 -7.68
C ARG A 79 -4.88 6.83 -6.97
N GLN A 80 -5.55 5.98 -7.74
CA GLN A 80 -6.20 4.76 -7.24
C GLN A 80 -5.88 3.59 -8.18
N VAL A 81 -5.84 2.38 -7.61
CA VAL A 81 -5.72 1.10 -8.32
C VAL A 81 -6.87 0.21 -7.84
N GLY A 82 -7.72 -0.28 -8.75
CA GLY A 82 -8.91 -1.07 -8.41
C GLY A 82 -10.21 -0.48 -8.97
N THR A 83 -11.34 -0.78 -8.34
CA THR A 83 -12.67 -0.32 -8.76
C THR A 83 -13.18 0.80 -7.86
N GLY A 84 -14.36 1.36 -8.16
CA GLY A 84 -14.98 2.36 -7.30
C GLY A 84 -15.33 1.82 -5.90
N GLU A 85 -15.51 0.50 -5.78
CA GLU A 85 -15.99 -0.18 -4.58
C GLU A 85 -14.84 -0.80 -3.76
N ALA A 86 -13.73 -1.16 -4.39
CA ALA A 86 -12.56 -1.71 -3.73
C ALA A 86 -11.28 -1.27 -4.43
N TYR A 87 -10.46 -0.47 -3.75
CA TYR A 87 -9.27 0.13 -4.35
C TYR A 87 -8.15 0.40 -3.35
N ILE A 88 -6.96 0.65 -3.88
CA ILE A 88 -5.82 1.19 -3.15
C ILE A 88 -5.63 2.62 -3.58
N ALA A 89 -5.90 3.57 -2.68
CA ALA A 89 -5.56 4.96 -2.90
C ALA A 89 -4.08 5.19 -2.56
N LEU A 90 -3.36 5.83 -3.47
CA LEU A 90 -1.92 6.03 -3.40
C LEU A 90 -1.59 7.52 -3.48
N GLY A 91 -0.61 7.94 -2.70
CA GLY A 91 -0.07 9.30 -2.71
C GLY A 91 1.41 9.28 -2.36
N LEU A 92 2.17 10.21 -2.93
CA LEU A 92 3.59 10.35 -2.63
C LEU A 92 3.80 11.71 -1.97
N GLN A 93 4.48 11.73 -0.83
CA GLN A 93 4.86 12.95 -0.14
C GLN A 93 6.22 13.47 -0.62
N SER A 94 6.48 14.76 -0.40
CA SER A 94 7.74 15.44 -0.74
C SER A 94 8.97 14.87 -0.02
N ASP A 95 8.78 14.28 1.17
CA ASP A 95 9.81 13.57 1.93
C ASP A 95 10.08 12.14 1.40
N GLY A 96 9.34 11.70 0.38
CA GLY A 96 9.44 10.37 -0.20
C GLY A 96 8.58 9.30 0.47
N THR A 97 7.78 9.65 1.48
CA THR A 97 6.83 8.74 2.13
C THR A 97 5.69 8.39 1.18
N LEU A 98 5.40 7.08 1.05
CA LEU A 98 4.27 6.61 0.26
C LEU A 98 3.04 6.43 1.16
N LEU A 99 1.99 7.19 0.87
CA LEU A 99 0.67 6.99 1.44
C LEU A 99 0.00 5.84 0.70
N MET A 100 -0.42 4.81 1.43
CA MET A 100 -1.19 3.69 0.90
C MET A 100 -2.49 3.53 1.67
N ARG A 101 -3.61 3.51 0.95
CA ARG A 101 -4.96 3.47 1.53
C ARG A 101 -5.84 2.41 0.87
N PRO A 102 -5.68 1.13 1.22
CA PRO A 102 -6.62 0.08 0.88
C PRO A 102 -7.99 0.44 1.44
N THR A 103 -8.99 0.47 0.58
CA THR A 103 -10.33 0.95 0.89
C THR A 103 -11.37 0.01 0.30
N LEU A 104 -12.33 -0.38 1.12
CA LEU A 104 -13.58 -1.02 0.72
C LEU A 104 -14.71 -0.03 0.99
N VAL A 105 -15.44 0.33 -0.07
CA VAL A 105 -16.62 1.19 0.02
C VAL A 105 -17.80 0.36 0.50
N ALA A 106 -18.51 0.85 1.51
CA ALA A 106 -19.74 0.27 2.03
C ALA A 106 -20.96 1.07 1.52
N ASP A 107 -22.16 0.69 1.96
CA ASP A 107 -23.36 1.44 1.66
C ASP A 107 -23.35 2.86 2.29
N ALA A 108 -24.23 3.73 1.79
CA ALA A 108 -24.48 5.06 2.35
C ALA A 108 -23.23 5.94 2.58
N THR A 109 -22.22 5.87 1.70
CA THR A 109 -20.93 6.60 1.79
C THR A 109 -19.97 6.13 2.89
N GLY A 110 -20.25 4.99 3.53
CA GLY A 110 -19.35 4.34 4.47
C GLY A 110 -18.09 3.78 3.80
N HIS A 111 -16.98 3.71 4.54
CA HIS A 111 -15.74 3.14 4.04
C HIS A 111 -15.02 2.37 5.15
N LEU A 112 -14.55 1.16 4.87
CA LEU A 112 -13.49 0.51 5.63
C LEU A 112 -12.16 0.85 4.97
N CYS A 113 -11.24 1.48 5.68
CA CYS A 113 -9.93 1.80 5.13
C CYS A 113 -8.81 1.67 6.14
N PHE A 114 -7.64 1.27 5.65
CA PHE A 114 -6.38 1.34 6.38
C PHE A 114 -5.62 2.55 5.86
N ASN A 115 -5.05 3.37 6.75
CA ASN A 115 -4.22 4.50 6.36
C ASN A 115 -2.77 4.19 6.72
N LEU A 116 -1.95 3.91 5.72
CA LEU A 116 -0.58 3.41 5.89
C LEU A 116 0.43 4.42 5.35
N LEU A 117 1.57 4.52 6.02
CA LEU A 117 2.76 5.27 5.58
C LEU A 117 3.88 4.27 5.36
N LEU A 118 4.28 4.05 4.11
CA LEU A 118 5.52 3.35 3.84
C LEU A 118 6.64 4.39 3.85
N THR A 119 7.61 4.21 4.74
CA THR A 119 8.81 5.06 4.78
C THR A 119 9.53 5.04 3.43
N PRO A 120 10.41 6.01 3.13
CA PRO A 120 11.19 5.99 1.90
C PRO A 120 11.93 4.66 1.64
N ALA A 121 12.39 3.99 2.70
CA ALA A 121 13.02 2.67 2.65
C ALA A 121 12.02 1.57 2.27
N SER A 122 10.90 1.45 3.01
CA SER A 122 9.83 0.48 2.70
C SER A 122 9.27 0.69 1.28
N ARG A 123 9.09 1.94 0.87
CA ARG A 123 8.67 2.30 -0.49
C ARG A 123 9.67 1.79 -1.51
N ALA A 124 10.97 1.99 -1.31
CA ALA A 124 11.99 1.52 -2.24
C ALA A 124 11.94 0.00 -2.43
N VAL A 125 11.73 -0.76 -1.34
CA VAL A 125 11.53 -2.21 -1.40
C VAL A 125 10.30 -2.58 -2.20
N LEU A 126 9.15 -1.93 -1.94
CA LEU A 126 7.92 -2.15 -2.71
C LEU A 126 8.13 -1.85 -4.20
N TYR A 127 8.80 -0.74 -4.52
CA TYR A 127 9.04 -0.31 -5.90
C TYR A 127 9.91 -1.33 -6.64
N THR A 128 11.01 -1.77 -6.02
CA THR A 128 11.87 -2.82 -6.57
C THR A 128 11.12 -4.14 -6.73
N TRP A 129 10.36 -4.55 -5.72
CA TRP A 129 9.61 -5.80 -5.75
C TRP A 129 8.52 -5.79 -6.84
N VAL A 130 7.77 -4.70 -7.02
CA VAL A 130 6.78 -4.58 -8.11
C VAL A 130 7.47 -4.39 -9.48
N GLY A 131 8.72 -3.95 -9.50
CA GLY A 131 9.46 -3.64 -10.73
C GLY A 131 9.05 -2.29 -11.32
N VAL A 132 8.85 -1.28 -10.47
CA VAL A 132 8.47 0.07 -10.89
C VAL A 132 9.62 0.70 -11.68
N ILE A 133 9.31 1.12 -12.89
CA ILE A 133 10.15 2.00 -13.72
C ILE A 133 9.55 3.39 -13.55
N ARG A 134 10.37 4.40 -13.21
CA ARG A 134 9.88 5.78 -13.18
C ARG A 134 9.63 6.23 -14.60
N ASP A 135 8.42 6.71 -14.86
CA ASP A 135 8.13 7.42 -16.11
C ASP A 135 8.75 8.82 -15.93
N ASP A 136 9.96 9.02 -16.46
CA ASP A 136 10.58 10.35 -16.56
C ASP A 136 9.88 11.13 -17.70
N GLU A 137 8.65 11.56 -17.45
CA GLU A 137 7.91 12.53 -18.29
C GLU A 137 7.72 13.87 -17.57
#